data_AF-A0A2N1RPM1-F1
#
_entry.id   AF-A0A2N1RPM1-F1
#
_cell.length_a   1.000
_cell.length_b   1.000
_cell.length_c   1.000
_cell.angle_alpha   90.00
_cell.angle_beta   90.00
_cell.angle_gamma   90.00
#
_symmetry.space_group_name_H-M   'P 1'
#
loop_
_entity.id
_entity.type
_entity.pdbx_description
1 polymer ?
#
loop_
_entity_poly.entity_id
_entity_poly.type
_entity_poly.pdbx_seq_one_letter_code
_entity_poly.pdbx_strand_id
1 'polypeptide(L)' 'MRINIGLDDELVEEAFRCSDNITTMRELVELALKEYVMYRKRKKLKDIRGKILFREDYDYKSKRD' A
#
# COMPACT_ATOMS: atom_id res chain seq x y z
N MET A 1 -12.34 15.37 7.70
CA MET A 1 -13.06 14.80 8.85
C MET A 1 -12.15 14.84 10.06
N ARG A 2 -12.65 15.23 11.23
CA ARG A 2 -11.85 15.27 12.47
C ARG A 2 -12.35 14.14 13.36
N ILE A 3 -11.46 13.21 13.70
CA ILE A 3 -11.76 12.06 14.56
C ILE A 3 -10.79 12.13 15.73
N ASN A 4 -11.29 11.83 16.94
CA ASN A 4 -10.44 11.60 18.10
C ASN A 4 -10.11 10.11 18.17
N ILE A 5 -8.83 9.78 18.07
CA ILE A 5 -8.32 8.41 18.01
C ILE A 5 -7.18 8.33 19.03
N GLY A 6 -7.27 7.36 19.94
CA GLY A 6 -6.16 7.01 20.82
C GLY A 6 -5.10 6.26 20.01
N LEU A 7 -3.87 6.74 20.05
CA LEU A 7 -2.72 6.11 19.44
C LEU A 7 -1.68 5.82 20.51
N ASP A 8 -0.90 4.78 20.28
CA ASP A 8 0.23 4.44 21.13
C ASP A 8 1.41 5.37 20.81
N ASP A 9 1.92 6.05 21.84
CA ASP A 9 2.99 7.04 21.69
C ASP A 9 4.30 6.40 21.20
N GLU A 10 4.61 5.17 21.62
CA GLU A 10 5.82 4.46 21.18
C GLU A 10 5.76 4.14 19.69
N LEU A 11 4.59 3.69 19.23
CA LEU A 11 4.35 3.39 17.81
C LEU A 11 4.41 4.65 16.95
N VAL A 12 3.90 5.78 17.46
CA VAL A 12 3.94 7.06 16.75
C VAL A 12 5.38 7.56 16.63
N GLU A 13 6.19 7.46 17.68
CA GLU A 13 7.62 7.81 17.61
C GLU A 13 8.39 6.93 16.63
N GLU A 14 8.15 5.63 16.61
CA GLU A 14 8.75 4.73 15.62
C GLU A 14 8.33 5.11 14.19
N ALA A 15 7.04 5.37 13.98
CA ALA A 15 6.53 5.78 12.68
C ALA A 15 7.12 7.11 12.20
N PHE A 16 7.33 8.08 13.08
CA PHE A 16 8.04 9.33 12.75
C PHE A 16 9.51 9.08 12.40
N ARG A 17 10.21 8.20 13.12
CA ARG A 17 11.60 7.83 12.82
C ARG A 17 11.73 7.12 11.48
N CYS A 18 10.74 6.32 11.09
CA CYS A 18 10.72 5.64 9.79
C CYS A 18 10.29 6.53 8.63
N SER A 19 9.72 7.70 8.90
CA SER A 19 9.14 8.58 7.88
C SER A 19 10.08 9.73 7.57
N ASP A 20 10.71 9.71 6.39
CA ASP A 20 11.46 10.86 5.91
C ASP A 20 10.51 11.99 5.49
N ASN A 21 10.66 13.16 6.13
CA ASN A 21 9.94 14.42 5.85
C ASN A 21 8.49 14.54 6.36
N ILE A 22 8.08 13.77 7.37
CA ILE A 22 6.78 13.99 8.02
C ILE A 22 6.97 14.78 9.32
N THR A 23 6.26 15.89 9.43
CA THR A 23 6.31 16.76 10.62
C THR A 23 5.00 16.77 11.40
N THR A 24 3.90 16.33 10.78
CA THR A 24 2.57 16.37 11.42
C THR A 24 1.97 14.98 11.58
N MET A 25 1.28 14.79 12.72
CA MET A 25 0.53 13.57 13.00
C MET A 25 -0.56 13.31 11.94
N ARG A 26 -1.12 14.38 11.35
CA ARG A 26 -2.10 14.27 10.27
C ARG A 26 -1.52 13.59 9.04
N GLU A 27 -0.35 14.04 8.60
CA GLU A 27 0.33 13.49 7.42
C GLU A 27 0.79 12.06 7.66
N LEU A 28 1.30 11.76 8.87
CA LEU A 28 1.70 10.41 9.26
C LEU A 28 0.51 9.44 9.16
N VAL A 29 -0.63 9.81 9.75
CA VAL A 29 -1.85 9.00 9.71
C VAL A 29 -2.37 8.85 8.29
N GLU A 30 -2.34 9.92 7.48
CA GLU A 30 -2.80 9.86 6.09
C GLU A 30 -1.90 8.95 5.23
N LEU A 31 -0.58 9.01 5.41
CA LEU A 31 0.37 8.12 4.74
C LEU A 31 0.13 6.66 5.14
N ALA A 32 0.05 6.38 6.44
CA ALA A 32 -0.19 5.03 6.96
C ALA A 32 -1.49 4.42 6.39
N LEU A 33 -2.57 5.22 6.30
CA LEU A 33 -3.82 4.78 5.69
C LEU A 33 -3.68 4.49 4.19
N LYS A 34 -2.97 5.35 3.45
CA LYS A 34 -2.70 5.12 2.01
C LYS A 34 -1.93 3.83 1.81
N GLU A 35 -0.87 3.60 2.56
CA GLU A 35 -0.08 2.37 2.48
C GLU A 35 -0.88 1.14 2.85
N TYR A 36 -1.69 1.20 3.91
CA TYR A 36 -2.55 0.11 4.32
C TYR A 36 -3.55 -0.30 3.23
N VAL A 37 -4.20 0.69 2.60
CA VAL A 37 -5.13 0.45 1.49
C VAL A 37 -4.38 -0.11 0.28
N MET A 38 -3.22 0.45 -0.08
CA MET A 38 -2.41 -0.05 -1.19
C MET A 38 -1.92 -1.48 -0.95
N TYR A 39 -1.48 -1.79 0.25
CA TYR A 39 -1.03 -3.13 0.65
C TYR A 39 -2.18 -4.15 0.55
N ARG A 40 -3.37 -3.81 1.05
CA ARG A 40 -4.56 -4.67 0.92
C ARG A 40 -5.05 -4.80 -0.53
N LYS A 41 -5.00 -3.74 -1.34
CA LYS A 41 -5.31 -3.81 -2.78
C LYS A 41 -4.34 -4.73 -3.52
N ARG A 42 -3.04 -4.68 -3.19
CA ARG A 42 -2.03 -5.60 -3.76
C ARG A 42 -2.27 -7.06 -3.35
N LYS A 43 -2.74 -7.34 -2.13
CA LYS A 43 -3.18 -8.70 -1.76
C LYS A 43 -4.33 -9.20 -2.64
N LYS A 44 -5.30 -8.34 -2.97
CA LYS A 44 -6.37 -8.70 -3.92
C LYS A 44 -5.84 -9.04 -5.33
N LEU A 45 -4.72 -8.48 -5.76
CA LEU A 45 -4.09 -8.88 -7.04
C LEU A 45 -3.65 -10.35 -7.02
N LYS A 46 -3.24 -10.88 -5.85
CA LYS A 46 -2.95 -12.32 -5.73
C LYS A 46 -4.21 -13.18 -5.91
N ASP A 47 -5.37 -12.67 -5.50
CA ASP A 47 -6.67 -13.34 -5.71
C ASP A 47 -7.16 -13.28 -7.17
N ILE A 48 -6.52 -12.45 -8.01
CA ILE A 48 -6.75 -12.37 -9.45
C ILE A 48 -5.84 -13.37 -10.21
N ARG A 49 -4.83 -13.95 -9.55
CA ARG A 49 -3.96 -14.99 -10.12
C ARG A 49 -4.81 -16.23 -10.47
N GLY A 50 -5.00 -16.48 -11.77
CA GLY A 50 -5.84 -17.57 -12.28
C GLY A 50 -7.24 -17.15 -12.76
N LYS A 51 -7.64 -15.88 -12.58
CA LYS A 51 -8.89 -15.32 -13.15
C LYS A 51 -8.69 -14.51 -14.43
N ILE A 52 -7.43 -14.25 -14.80
CA ILE A 52 -7.09 -13.55 -16.04
C ILE A 52 -6.94 -14.62 -17.12
N LEU A 53 -7.87 -14.64 -18.08
CA LEU A 53 -7.64 -15.31 -19.35
C LEU A 53 -6.64 -14.47 -20.14
N PHE A 54 -5.47 -15.03 -20.40
CA PHE A 54 -4.60 -14.46 -21.42
C PHE A 54 -5.30 -14.58 -22.77
N ARG A 55 -5.13 -13.57 -23.61
CA ARG A 55 -5.52 -13.66 -25.01
C ARG A 55 -4.82 -14.86 -25.65
N GLU A 56 -5.54 -15.64 -26.46
CA GLU A 56 -5.01 -16.87 -27.07
C GLU A 56 -3.80 -16.61 -27.97
N ASP A 57 -3.71 -15.41 -28.56
CA ASP A 57 -2.63 -14.97 -29.43
C ASP A 57 -1.46 -14.28 -28.68
N TYR A 58 -1.47 -14.30 -27.34
CA TYR A 58 -0.43 -13.64 -26.55
C TYR A 58 0.87 -14.48 -26.51
N ASP A 59 1.79 -14.22 -27.44
CA ASP A 59 3.13 -14.81 -27.44
C ASP A 59 4.12 -13.99 -26.59
N TYR A 60 4.29 -14.39 -25.33
CA TYR A 60 5.25 -13.79 -24.40
C TYR A 60 6.73 -14.06 -24.77
N LYS A 61 7.03 -14.97 -25.71
CA LYS A 61 8.41 -15.26 -26.16
C LYS A 61 8.91 -14.26 -27.21
N SER A 62 8.01 -13.66 -27.97
CA SER A 62 8.31 -12.58 -28.94
C SER A 62 8.96 -11.33 -28.34
N LYS A 63 8.95 -11.21 -27.00
CA LYS A 63 9.44 -10.05 -26.24
C LYS A 63 10.74 -10.32 -25.47
N ARG A 64 11.36 -11.49 -25.64
CA ARG A 64 12.68 -11.82 -25.08
C ARG A 64 13.74 -11.61 -26.16
N ASP A 65 14.22 -10.39 -26.28
CA ASP A 65 15.56 -10.10 -26.81
C ASP A 65 16.52 -9.89 -25.63
#